data_AF-A0A151B680-F1
#
_entry.id   AF-A0A151B680-F1
#
_cell.length_a   1.000
_cell.length_b   1.000
_cell.length_c   1.000
_cell.angle_alpha   90.00
_cell.angle_beta   90.00
_cell.angle_gamma   90.00
#
_symmetry.space_group_name_H-M   'P 1'
#
loop_
_entity.id
_entity.type
_entity.pdbx_description
1 polymer ?
#
loop_
_entity_poly.entity_id
_entity_poly.type
_entity_poly.pdbx_seq_one_letter_code
_entity_poly.pdbx_strand_id
1 'polypeptide(L)'
;MIVTAADHDFGYEYLTPFGILDVTNDKVDLPFTKSKVTADFMVDAIEAYLIRNNYHITKYTIIINADNGLENNSRRTQFIKTMIELSAKYDFKIISEMV
;
A
#
# COMPACT_ATOMS: atom_id res chain seq x y z
N MET A 1 15.43 27.49 35.66
CA MET A 1 14.80 26.21 35.26
C MET A 1 15.17 26.00 33.80
N ILE A 2 16.13 25.13 33.53
CA ILE A 2 16.58 24.81 32.17
C ILE A 2 15.74 23.63 31.71
N VAL A 3 14.86 23.87 30.74
CA VAL A 3 14.14 22.82 30.02
C VAL A 3 15.09 22.31 28.94
N THR A 4 15.64 21.12 29.16
CA THR A 4 16.41 20.40 28.15
C THR A 4 15.41 19.76 27.19
N ALA A 5 15.33 20.26 25.95
CA ALA A 5 14.54 19.62 24.92
C ALA A 5 15.15 18.24 24.59
N ALA A 6 14.45 17.17 24.97
CA ALA A 6 14.79 15.78 24.69
C ALA A 6 14.44 15.38 23.24
N ASP A 7 14.70 16.27 22.28
CA ASP A 7 14.18 16.20 20.90
C ASP A 7 15.20 15.64 19.89
N HIS A 8 16.40 15.29 20.33
CA HIS A 8 17.54 15.00 19.44
C HIS A 8 18.04 13.54 19.44
N ASP A 9 17.24 12.57 19.91
CA ASP A 9 17.65 11.16 19.88
C ASP A 9 16.54 10.24 19.34
N PHE A 10 15.86 10.66 18.29
CA PHE A 10 15.19 9.70 17.41
C PHE A 10 16.27 9.02 16.59
N GLY A 11 16.68 7.82 17.02
CA GLY A 11 17.61 6.98 16.27
C GLY A 11 17.17 6.83 14.81
N TYR A 12 18.09 6.37 13.93
CA TYR A 12 17.92 6.22 12.48
C TYR A 12 16.83 5.22 12.03
N GLU A 13 15.80 4.98 12.84
CA GLU A 13 14.62 4.20 12.51
C GLU A 13 13.59 5.06 11.79
N TYR A 14 13.49 4.88 10.48
CA TYR A 14 12.46 5.50 9.66
C TYR A 14 11.25 4.59 9.61
N LEU A 15 10.05 5.15 9.83
CA LEU A 15 8.79 4.47 9.61
C LEU A 15 8.09 5.14 8.42
N THR A 16 8.04 4.45 7.28
CA THR A 16 7.43 4.96 6.05
C THR A 16 5.99 4.46 5.96
N PRO A 17 4.99 5.35 5.90
CA PRO A 17 3.60 4.96 5.70
C PRO A 17 3.29 4.63 4.23
N PHE A 18 2.30 3.79 4.01
CA PHE A 18 1.59 3.61 2.75
C PHE A 18 0.10 3.72 3.00
N GLY A 19 -0.59 4.64 2.32
CA GLY A 19 -2.01 4.91 2.55
C GLY A 19 -2.90 4.16 1.56
N ILE A 20 -3.95 3.52 2.07
CA ILE A 20 -5.04 2.94 1.27
C ILE A 20 -6.32 3.67 1.65
N LEU A 21 -6.98 4.28 0.67
CA LEU A 21 -8.31 4.85 0.82
C LEU A 21 -9.34 3.96 0.11
N ASP A 22 -10.26 3.40 0.88
CA ASP A 22 -11.40 2.66 0.38
C ASP A 22 -12.60 3.60 0.22
N VAL A 23 -12.80 4.05 -1.01
CA VAL A 23 -13.87 4.98 -1.38
C VAL A 23 -15.27 4.36 -1.32
N THR A 24 -15.39 3.05 -1.11
CA THR A 24 -16.70 2.37 -1.05
C THR A 24 -17.36 2.49 0.32
N ASN A 25 -16.58 2.81 1.35
CA ASN A 25 -17.03 2.83 2.74
C ASN A 25 -16.30 3.91 3.60
N ASP A 26 -15.58 4.84 2.96
CA ASP A 26 -14.83 5.92 3.58
C ASP A 26 -13.80 5.47 4.64
N LYS A 27 -13.18 4.29 4.45
CA LYS A 27 -12.13 3.79 5.34
C LYS A 27 -10.74 4.10 4.83
N VAL A 28 -9.87 4.43 5.77
CA VAL A 28 -8.44 4.59 5.54
C VAL A 28 -7.69 3.48 6.25
N ASP A 29 -6.73 2.87 5.55
CA ASP A 29 -5.72 2.01 6.14
C ASP A 29 -4.33 2.62 5.94
N LEU A 30 -3.49 2.49 6.96
CA LEU A 30 -2.16 3.08 6.98
C LEU A 30 -1.10 2.07 7.44
N PRO A 31 -0.79 1.06 6.61
CA PRO A 31 0.34 0.18 6.84
C PRO A 31 1.67 0.94 6.84
N PHE A 32 2.61 0.45 7.66
CA PHE A 32 3.93 1.05 7.82
C PHE A 32 5.03 0.04 7.54
N THR A 33 6.17 0.50 7.00
CA THR A 33 7.41 -0.27 6.90
C THR A 33 8.57 0.49 7.51
N LYS A 34 9.54 -0.25 8.08
CA LYS A 34 10.81 0.32 8.54
C LYS A 34 11.80 0.62 7.39
N SER A 35 11.42 0.32 6.15
CA SER A 35 12.25 0.48 4.95
C SER A 35 11.55 1.38 3.91
N LYS A 36 12.09 1.44 2.68
CA LYS A 36 11.43 2.11 1.57
C LYS A 36 10.17 1.35 1.17
N VAL A 37 9.13 2.07 0.76
CA VAL A 37 7.95 1.48 0.12
C VAL A 37 8.38 0.82 -1.20
N THR A 38 8.25 -0.51 -1.26
CA THR A 38 8.51 -1.32 -2.45
C THR A 38 7.20 -1.74 -3.13
N ALA A 39 7.28 -2.19 -4.39
CA ALA A 39 6.14 -2.77 -5.08
C ALA A 39 5.52 -3.92 -4.28
N ASP A 40 6.35 -4.86 -3.82
CA ASP A 40 5.89 -6.02 -3.06
C ASP A 40 5.21 -5.60 -1.74
N PHE A 41 5.80 -4.65 -1.00
CA PHE A 41 5.18 -4.12 0.22
C PHE A 41 3.80 -3.48 -0.04
N MET A 42 3.66 -2.74 -1.14
CA MET A 42 2.37 -2.14 -1.51
C MET A 42 1.32 -3.22 -1.80
N VAL A 43 1.69 -4.29 -2.52
CA VAL A 43 0.76 -5.37 -2.83
C VAL A 43 0.40 -6.18 -1.58
N ASP A 44 1.37 -6.49 -0.71
CA ASP A 44 1.14 -7.16 0.57
C ASP A 44 0.18 -6.36 1.45
N ALA A 45 0.35 -5.04 1.50
CA ALA A 45 -0.54 -4.13 2.20
C ALA A 45 -1.97 -4.15 1.65
N ILE A 46 -2.13 -4.08 0.32
CA ILE A 46 -3.43 -4.17 -0.35
C ILE A 46 -4.08 -5.52 -0.07
N GLU A 47 -3.34 -6.62 -0.20
CA GLU A 47 -3.83 -7.97 0.09
C GLU A 47 -4.31 -8.08 1.52
N ALA A 48 -3.52 -7.63 2.50
CA ALA A 48 -3.89 -7.65 3.91
C ALA A 48 -5.19 -6.86 4.17
N TYR A 49 -5.37 -5.72 3.50
CA TYR A 49 -6.61 -4.94 3.57
C TYR A 49 -7.81 -5.70 2.99
N LEU A 50 -7.65 -6.31 1.80
CA LEU A 50 -8.71 -7.11 1.15
C LEU A 50 -9.10 -8.33 1.98
N ILE A 51 -8.13 -9.00 2.63
CA ILE A 51 -8.39 -10.13 3.51
C ILE A 51 -9.17 -9.68 4.73
N ARG A 52 -8.68 -8.65 5.43
CA ARG A 52 -9.29 -8.15 6.67
C ARG A 52 -10.74 -7.68 6.47
N ASN A 53 -11.08 -7.17 5.29
CA ASN A 53 -12.43 -6.73 4.96
C ASN A 53 -13.26 -7.79 4.18
N ASN A 54 -12.76 -9.03 4.04
CA ASN A 54 -13.38 -10.11 3.27
C ASN A 54 -13.60 -9.80 1.78
N TYR A 55 -12.94 -8.79 1.21
CA TYR A 55 -13.10 -8.40 -0.19
C TYR A 55 -12.50 -9.39 -1.17
N HIS A 56 -11.46 -10.10 -0.76
CA HIS A 56 -10.89 -11.22 -1.53
C HIS A 56 -11.89 -12.35 -1.86
N ILE A 57 -13.02 -12.46 -1.14
CA ILE A 57 -14.10 -13.43 -1.42
C ILE A 57 -15.46 -12.79 -1.74
N THR A 58 -15.66 -11.52 -1.38
CA THR A 58 -16.96 -10.83 -1.59
C THR A 58 -16.97 -9.88 -2.78
N LYS A 59 -15.81 -9.57 -3.38
CA LYS A 59 -15.69 -8.65 -4.51
C LYS A 59 -15.04 -9.37 -5.70
N TYR A 60 -15.67 -9.22 -6.86
CA TYR A 60 -15.18 -9.79 -8.12
C TYR A 60 -14.32 -8.81 -8.94
N THR A 61 -14.35 -7.52 -8.60
CA THR A 61 -13.56 -6.48 -9.28
C THR A 61 -13.03 -5.48 -8.28
N ILE A 62 -11.73 -5.25 -8.33
CA ILE A 62 -11.02 -4.24 -7.54
C ILE A 62 -10.52 -3.15 -8.49
N ILE A 63 -10.90 -1.91 -8.22
CA ILE A 63 -10.42 -0.73 -8.94
C ILE A 63 -9.35 -0.07 -8.08
N ILE A 64 -8.16 0.11 -8.63
CA ILE A 64 -7.04 0.76 -7.96
C ILE A 64 -6.76 2.08 -8.66
N ASN A 65 -6.95 3.16 -7.89
CA ASN A 65 -6.60 4.51 -8.30
C ASN A 65 -5.31 4.88 -7.57
N ALA A 66 -4.18 4.68 -8.24
CA ALA A 66 -2.86 4.97 -7.69
C ALA A 66 -2.24 6.15 -8.43
N ASP A 67 -1.79 7.15 -7.69
CA ASP A 67 -1.01 8.26 -8.24
C ASP A 67 0.38 7.74 -8.68
N ASN A 68 0.94 8.31 -9.74
CA ASN A 68 2.25 7.96 -10.31
C ASN A 68 3.43 8.41 -9.40
N GLY A 69 3.44 7.95 -8.14
CA GLY A 69 4.48 8.24 -7.16
C GLY A 69 5.89 8.09 -7.77
N LEU A 70 6.70 9.13 -7.55
CA LEU A 70 8.00 9.35 -8.18
C LEU A 70 8.92 8.10 -8.19
N GLU A 71 9.48 7.89 -9.39
CA GLU A 71 10.69 7.14 -9.74
C GLU A 71 10.59 5.63 -10.03
N ASN A 72 10.88 5.36 -11.32
CA ASN A 72 11.36 4.13 -11.97
C ASN A 72 10.30 3.24 -12.65
N ASN A 73 10.39 3.14 -13.99
CA ASN A 73 9.62 2.18 -14.81
C ASN A 73 9.65 0.76 -14.23
N SER A 74 10.78 0.35 -13.65
CA SER A 74 10.94 -0.97 -13.01
C SER A 74 10.00 -1.20 -11.83
N ARG A 75 9.75 -0.18 -10.98
CA ARG A 75 8.83 -0.29 -9.84
C ARG A 75 7.39 -0.42 -10.30
N ARG A 76 7.00 0.35 -11.32
CA ARG A 76 5.68 0.24 -11.95
C ARG A 76 5.47 -1.15 -12.56
N THR A 77 6.44 -1.65 -13.32
CA THR A 77 6.36 -2.99 -13.92
C THR A 77 6.24 -4.07 -12.84
N GLN A 78 7.06 -3.99 -11.78
CA GLN A 78 6.99 -4.96 -10.70
C GLN A 78 5.66 -4.88 -9.94
N PHE A 79 5.15 -3.68 -9.66
CA PHE A 79 3.85 -3.52 -9.02
C PHE A 79 2.72 -4.14 -9.86
N ILE A 80 2.66 -3.83 -11.16
CA ILE A 80 1.67 -4.41 -12.07
C ILE A 80 1.78 -5.94 -12.08
N LYS A 81 3.01 -6.48 -12.16
CA LYS A 81 3.25 -7.92 -12.15
C LYS A 81 2.72 -8.56 -10.86
N THR A 82 3.10 -8.05 -9.70
CA THR A 82 2.67 -8.60 -8.40
C THR A 82 1.15 -8.45 -8.20
N MET A 83 0.53 -7.36 -8.69
CA MET A 83 -0.93 -7.22 -8.68
C MET A 83 -1.64 -8.26 -9.57
N ILE A 84 -1.09 -8.59 -10.74
CA ILE A 84 -1.65 -9.66 -11.60
C ILE A 84 -1.54 -11.02 -10.90
N GLU A 85 -0.43 -11.30 -10.22
CA GLU A 85 -0.27 -12.52 -9.42
C GLU A 85 -1.32 -12.59 -8.29
N LEU A 86 -1.58 -11.47 -7.62
CA LEU A 86 -2.64 -11.37 -6.60
C LEU A 86 -4.04 -11.60 -7.19
N SER A 87 -4.33 -11.01 -8.35
CA SER A 87 -5.58 -11.21 -9.10
C SER A 87 -5.82 -12.69 -9.39
N ALA A 88 -4.79 -13.38 -9.88
CA ALA A 88 -4.86 -14.81 -10.16
C ALA A 88 -5.02 -15.66 -8.89
N LYS A 89 -4.41 -15.25 -7.77
CA LYS A 89 -4.49 -15.97 -6.48
C LYS A 89 -5.93 -16.05 -5.93
N TYR A 90 -6.72 -14.99 -6.10
CA TYR A 90 -8.05 -14.86 -5.51
C TYR A 90 -9.19 -14.84 -6.52
N ASP A 91 -8.89 -15.01 -7.81
CA ASP A 91 -9.87 -15.01 -8.91
C ASP A 91 -10.76 -13.75 -8.95
N PHE A 92 -10.14 -12.58 -8.76
CA PHE A 92 -10.83 -11.29 -8.94
C PHE A 92 -10.18 -10.48 -10.06
N LYS A 93 -10.98 -9.67 -10.76
CA LYS A 93 -10.49 -8.75 -11.78
C LYS A 93 -9.85 -7.51 -11.14
N ILE A 94 -8.70 -7.08 -11.66
CA ILE A 94 -8.10 -5.80 -11.31
C ILE A 94 -8.23 -4.83 -12.47
N ILE A 95 -8.69 -3.62 -12.17
CA ILE A 95 -8.65 -2.46 -13.07
C ILE A 95 -7.77 -1.43 -12.37
N SER A 96 -6.69 -1.01 -13.03
CA SER A 96 -5.78 0.00 -12.48
C SER A 96 -5.83 1.24 -13.35
N GLU A 97 -6.24 2.36 -12.76
CA GLU A 97 -6.15 3.68 -13.34
C GLU A 97 -4.97 4.39 -12.69
N MET A 98 -3.83 4.37 -13.38
CA MET A 98 -2.64 5.11 -12.96
C MET A 98 -2.65 6.46 -13.67
N VAL A 99 -2.98 7.51 -12.93
CA VAL A 99 -3.04 8.90 -13.43
C VAL A 99 -1.69 9.57 -13.31
#